data_AF-A0A265N5V8-F1
#
_entry.id   AF-A0A265N5V8-F1
#
_cell.length_a   1.000
_cell.length_b   1.000
_cell.length_c   1.000
_cell.angle_alpha   90.00
_cell.angle_beta   90.00
_cell.angle_gamma   90.00
#
_symmetry.space_group_name_H-M   'P 1'
#
loop_
_entity.id
_entity.type
_entity.pdbx_description
1 polymer ?
#
loop_
_entity_poly.entity_id
_entity_poly.type
_entity_poly.pdbx_seq_one_letter_code
_entity_poly.pdbx_strand_id
1 'polypeptide(L)'
;MQLDRIVNFHKTIGDKTRIKIIALLKDGPLHGQALAGKLGLTAPTISYHITKLREIDVIYQRRDKNTIYFHLNEKKLESMAKAILQIGGEKVESLIVSNEEKYKIITNFFDENGKLKNIPAQRKKKLIILEHLVKGLKIGHTYQEKEINEHIQQFHEDYATIRREFIMCHFMNRQNGEYELNPKEMWLI
;
A
#
# COMPACT_ATOMS: atom_id res chain seq x y z
N MET A 1 2.82 -7.66 -0.44
CA MET A 1 4.05 -6.86 -0.71
C MET A 1 4.03 -5.40 -0.23
N GLN A 2 2.90 -4.69 -0.12
CA GLN A 2 2.78 -3.46 0.72
C GLN A 2 1.75 -3.64 1.83
N LEU A 3 0.59 -4.23 1.51
CA LEU A 3 -0.45 -4.57 2.48
C LEU A 3 0.07 -5.47 3.60
N ASP A 4 0.81 -6.55 3.28
CA ASP A 4 1.40 -7.45 4.29
C ASP A 4 2.32 -6.72 5.27
N ARG A 5 3.04 -5.70 4.81
CA ARG A 5 3.94 -4.90 5.65
C ARG A 5 3.14 -4.02 6.61
N ILE A 6 2.02 -3.45 6.14
CA ILE A 6 1.12 -2.65 6.99
C ILE A 6 0.37 -3.56 7.97
N VAL A 7 -0.10 -4.73 7.53
CA VAL A 7 -0.71 -5.76 8.39
C VAL A 7 0.28 -6.21 9.46
N ASN A 8 1.52 -6.54 9.08
CA ASN A 8 2.55 -6.96 10.04
C ASN A 8 2.90 -5.85 11.04
N PHE A 9 2.97 -4.59 10.58
CA PHE A 9 3.13 -3.44 11.47
C PHE A 9 1.99 -3.36 12.49
N HIS A 10 0.72 -3.39 12.05
CA HIS A 10 -0.43 -3.29 12.95
C HIS A 10 -0.54 -4.47 13.92
N LYS A 11 -0.29 -5.70 13.47
CA LYS A 11 -0.18 -6.89 14.34
C LYS A 11 0.95 -6.75 15.36
N THR A 12 2.04 -6.08 15.00
CA THR A 12 3.19 -5.88 15.88
C THR A 12 2.97 -4.72 16.85
N ILE A 13 2.36 -3.62 16.44
CA ILE A 13 2.09 -2.48 17.34
C ILE A 13 0.86 -2.71 18.23
N GLY A 14 -0.05 -3.60 17.86
CA GLY A 14 -1.27 -3.97 18.61
C GLY A 14 -1.02 -4.73 19.92
N ASP A 15 0.07 -4.45 20.62
CA ASP A 15 0.46 -5.04 21.90
C ASP A 15 0.86 -3.93 22.89
N LYS A 16 0.30 -4.02 24.10
CA LYS A 16 0.45 -3.00 25.14
C LYS A 16 1.89 -2.78 25.55
N THR A 17 2.71 -3.83 25.63
CA THR A 17 4.11 -3.72 26.05
C THR A 17 4.94 -3.04 24.97
N ARG A 18 4.73 -3.37 23.69
CA ARG A 18 5.41 -2.74 22.55
C ARG A 18 5.09 -1.25 22.44
N ILE A 19 3.83 -0.85 22.66
CA ILE A 19 3.45 0.57 22.74
C ILE A 19 4.19 1.29 23.88
N LYS A 20 4.28 0.67 25.07
CA LYS A 20 5.03 1.26 26.19
C LYS A 20 6.52 1.39 25.89
N ILE A 21 7.13 0.40 25.23
CA ILE A 21 8.54 0.48 24.79
C ILE A 21 8.73 1.65 23.83
N ILE A 22 7.85 1.81 22.83
CA ILE A 22 7.90 2.94 21.88
C ILE A 22 7.80 4.27 22.63
N ALA A 23 6.87 4.39 23.58
CA ALA A 23 6.69 5.61 24.38
C ALA A 23 7.96 5.94 25.18
N LEU A 24 8.56 4.95 25.85
CA LEU A 24 9.82 5.14 26.60
C LEU A 24 10.99 5.54 25.69
N LEU A 25 11.07 4.98 24.48
CA LEU A 25 12.14 5.29 23.52
C LEU A 25 11.95 6.65 22.83
N LYS A 26 10.76 7.25 22.91
CA LYS A 26 10.50 8.62 22.43
C LYS A 26 11.19 9.67 23.31
N ASP A 27 11.36 9.38 24.60
CA ASP A 27 12.06 10.25 25.56
C ASP A 27 13.59 10.11 25.48
N GLY A 28 14.09 9.12 24.72
CA GLY A 28 15.51 8.90 24.49
C GLY A 28 15.90 7.42 24.41
N PRO A 29 17.14 7.12 23.98
CA PRO A 29 17.59 5.74 23.83
C PRO A 29 17.78 5.04 25.18
N LEU A 30 17.35 3.78 25.25
CA LEU A 30 17.45 2.94 26.44
C LEU A 30 18.07 1.59 26.12
N HIS A 31 18.85 1.05 27.06
CA HIS A 31 19.34 -0.32 26.98
C HIS A 31 18.30 -1.33 27.50
N GLY A 32 18.45 -2.60 27.14
CA GLY A 32 17.45 -3.65 27.43
C GLY A 32 17.08 -3.79 28.91
N GLN A 33 18.07 -3.74 29.81
CA GLN A 33 17.82 -3.80 31.26
C GLN A 33 17.05 -2.60 31.81
N ALA A 34 17.24 -1.39 31.26
CA ALA A 34 16.49 -0.21 31.67
C ALA A 34 15.02 -0.32 31.26
N LEU A 35 14.75 -0.83 30.04
CA LEU A 35 13.39 -1.12 29.58
C LEU A 35 12.72 -2.19 30.45
N ALA A 36 13.44 -3.25 30.82
CA ALA A 36 12.97 -4.31 31.71
C ALA A 36 12.56 -3.75 33.08
N GLY A 37 13.45 -2.96 33.71
CA GLY A 37 13.19 -2.33 35.00
C GLY A 37 12.00 -1.36 34.97
N LYS A 38 11.95 -0.46 33.97
CA LYS A 38 10.85 0.52 33.83
C LYS A 38 9.48 -0.12 33.59
N LEU A 39 9.44 -1.30 32.95
CA LEU A 39 8.20 -1.97 32.61
C LEU A 39 7.82 -3.08 33.59
N GLY A 40 8.69 -3.40 34.56
CA GLY A 40 8.48 -4.51 35.50
C GLY A 40 8.48 -5.87 34.82
N LEU A 41 9.30 -6.03 33.76
CA LEU A 41 9.36 -7.24 32.94
C LEU A 41 10.76 -7.87 32.98
N THR A 42 10.84 -9.15 32.59
CA THR A 42 12.14 -9.83 32.51
C THR A 42 12.91 -9.41 31.25
N ALA A 43 14.24 -9.50 31.30
CA ALA A 43 15.10 -9.20 30.15
C ALA A 43 14.79 -10.09 28.91
N PRO A 44 14.53 -11.41 29.04
CA PRO A 44 14.07 -12.23 27.92
C PRO A 44 12.76 -11.73 27.29
N THR A 45 11.77 -11.33 28.12
CA THR A 45 10.50 -10.76 27.63
C THR A 45 10.73 -9.47 26.84
N ILE A 46 11.60 -8.58 27.32
CA ILE A 46 11.97 -7.37 26.60
C ILE A 46 12.68 -7.67 25.29
N SER A 47 13.64 -8.60 25.28
CA SER A 47 14.35 -9.02 24.06
C SER A 47 13.40 -9.57 23.00
N TYR A 48 12.36 -10.29 23.41
CA TYR A 48 11.30 -10.74 22.49
C TYR A 48 10.57 -9.56 21.85
N HIS A 49 10.08 -8.60 22.64
CA HIS A 49 9.37 -7.42 22.11
C HIS A 49 10.26 -6.54 21.23
N ILE A 50 11.53 -6.36 21.61
CA ILE A 50 12.52 -5.60 20.84
C ILE A 50 12.77 -6.27 19.50
N THR A 51 12.93 -7.59 19.47
CA THR A 51 13.12 -8.32 18.20
C THR A 51 11.94 -8.06 17.26
N LYS A 52 10.70 -8.13 17.76
CA LYS A 52 9.50 -7.83 16.96
C LYS A 52 9.43 -6.38 16.47
N LEU A 53 9.79 -5.41 17.30
CA LEU A 53 9.84 -4.01 16.90
C LEU A 53 10.96 -3.73 15.87
N ARG A 54 12.06 -4.48 15.93
CA ARG A 54 13.15 -4.42 14.95
C ARG A 54 12.78 -5.05 13.61
N GLU A 55 12.03 -6.16 13.61
CA GLU A 55 11.55 -6.82 12.38
C GLU A 55 10.72 -5.87 11.48
N ILE A 56 10.08 -4.85 12.06
CA ILE A 56 9.31 -3.82 11.33
C ILE A 56 10.07 -2.48 11.17
N ASP A 57 11.36 -2.44 11.53
CA ASP A 57 12.27 -1.28 11.53
C ASP A 57 11.82 -0.06 12.37
N VAL A 58 10.85 -0.24 13.28
CA VAL A 58 10.37 0.86 14.14
C VAL A 58 11.41 1.23 15.19
N ILE A 59 12.30 0.31 15.55
CA ILE A 59 13.45 0.58 16.40
C ILE A 59 14.72 0.06 15.73
N TYR A 60 15.84 0.70 16.04
CA TYR A 60 17.18 0.22 15.67
C TYR A 60 18.06 0.18 16.91
N GLN A 61 19.20 -0.52 16.81
CA GLN A 61 20.15 -0.64 17.91
C GLN A 61 21.47 0.02 17.55
N ARG A 62 22.11 0.62 18.55
CA ARG A 62 23.50 1.09 18.48
C ARG A 62 24.27 0.50 19.64
N ARG A 63 25.53 0.18 19.38
CA ARG A 63 26.44 -0.28 20.42
C ARG A 63 27.29 0.90 20.86
N ASP A 64 27.26 1.18 22.15
CA ASP A 64 28.18 2.09 22.80
C ASP A 64 28.99 1.28 23.82
N LYS A 65 30.29 1.11 23.54
CA LYS A 65 31.19 0.22 24.26
C LYS A 65 30.60 -1.21 24.38
N ASN A 66 30.28 -1.63 25.60
CA ASN A 66 29.74 -2.96 25.90
C ASN A 66 28.21 -2.99 26.01
N THR A 67 27.54 -1.86 25.82
CA THR A 67 26.09 -1.75 26.02
C THR A 67 25.38 -1.51 24.69
N ILE A 68 24.28 -2.23 24.47
CA ILE A 68 23.39 -2.02 23.33
C ILE A 68 22.25 -1.09 23.76
N TYR A 69 22.13 0.03 23.07
CA TYR A 69 21.05 0.98 23.21
C TYR A 69 20.07 0.85 22.04
N PHE A 70 18.79 0.87 22.37
CA PHE A 70 17.71 0.87 21.39
C PHE A 70 17.25 2.30 21.19
N HIS A 71 17.00 2.65 19.93
CA HIS A 71 16.55 3.96 19.49
C HIS A 71 15.25 3.80 18.71
N LEU A 72 14.37 4.77 18.88
CA LEU A 72 13.16 4.86 18.06
C LEU A 72 13.50 5.40 16.67
N ASN A 73 12.96 4.76 15.63
CA ASN A 73 12.97 5.30 14.27
C ASN A 73 11.67 6.09 14.06
N GLU A 74 11.64 7.34 14.53
CA GLU A 74 10.43 8.18 14.50
C GLU A 74 9.85 8.34 13.10
N LYS A 75 10.71 8.59 12.09
CA LYS A 75 10.28 8.73 10.69
C LYS A 75 9.61 7.45 10.17
N LYS A 76 10.16 6.28 10.49
CA LYS A 76 9.56 4.99 10.08
C LYS A 76 8.27 4.72 10.82
N LEU A 77 8.22 4.97 12.13
CA LEU A 77 7.01 4.82 12.94
C LEU A 77 5.88 5.68 12.37
N GLU A 78 6.15 6.96 12.12
CA GLU A 78 5.17 7.91 11.57
C GLU A 78 4.71 7.48 10.17
N SER A 79 5.65 7.14 9.29
CA SER A 79 5.34 6.66 7.93
C SER A 79 4.45 5.41 7.95
N MET A 80 4.75 4.43 8.81
CA MET A 80 3.98 3.19 8.90
C MET A 80 2.61 3.40 9.58
N ALA A 81 2.51 4.28 10.57
CA ALA A 81 1.25 4.63 11.21
C ALA A 81 0.32 5.37 10.25
N LYS A 82 0.86 6.30 9.44
CA LYS A 82 0.11 7.00 8.39
C LYS A 82 -0.20 6.11 7.18
N ALA A 83 0.55 5.03 6.98
CA ALA A 83 0.38 4.17 5.81
C ALA A 83 -1.04 3.60 5.69
N ILE A 84 -1.76 3.37 6.80
CA ILE A 84 -3.16 2.89 6.74
C ILE A 84 -4.13 3.95 6.23
N LEU A 85 -3.85 5.23 6.45
CA LEU A 85 -4.62 6.34 5.89
C LEU A 85 -4.37 6.48 4.38
N GLN A 86 -3.27 5.91 3.91
CA GLN A 86 -2.89 5.81 2.50
C GLN A 86 -3.25 4.43 1.92
N ILE A 87 -3.83 3.51 2.72
CA ILE A 87 -4.37 2.26 2.18
C ILE A 87 -5.61 2.63 1.40
N GLY A 88 -5.46 2.53 0.09
CA GLY A 88 -6.52 2.91 -0.82
C GLY A 88 -6.84 4.39 -0.91
N GLY A 89 -5.99 5.21 -0.29
CA GLY A 89 -5.95 6.64 -0.48
C GLY A 89 -4.79 6.98 -1.40
N GLU A 90 -5.11 7.75 -2.43
CA GLU A 90 -4.20 8.49 -3.29
C GLU A 90 -2.96 8.97 -2.50
N LYS A 91 -1.78 8.91 -3.11
CA LYS A 91 -0.62 9.67 -2.63
C LYS A 91 -1.06 11.10 -2.30
N VAL A 92 -1.04 11.47 -1.02
CA VAL A 92 -1.41 12.80 -0.49
C VAL A 92 -0.48 13.94 -0.96
N GLU A 93 0.31 13.79 -2.03
CA GLU A 93 1.02 14.93 -2.63
C GLU A 93 1.12 14.92 -4.16
N SER A 94 0.32 14.10 -4.85
CA SER A 94 0.14 14.30 -6.29
C SER A 94 -1.21 13.74 -6.71
N LEU A 95 -2.02 14.59 -7.35
CA LEU A 95 -3.15 14.23 -8.24
C LEU A 95 -4.59 14.37 -7.70
N ILE A 96 -4.94 15.44 -6.98
CA ILE A 96 -6.33 15.94 -7.08
C ILE A 96 -6.53 16.44 -8.52
N VAL A 97 -6.94 15.54 -9.40
CA VAL A 97 -7.30 15.83 -10.78
C VAL A 97 -8.75 16.23 -10.76
N SER A 98 -9.06 17.48 -11.12
CA SER A 98 -10.45 17.91 -11.23
C SER A 98 -11.19 17.01 -12.22
N ASN A 99 -12.51 16.86 -12.04
CA ASN A 99 -13.34 16.11 -13.00
C ASN A 99 -13.17 16.65 -14.43
N GLU A 100 -12.93 17.96 -14.58
CA GLU A 100 -12.62 18.59 -15.87
C GLU A 100 -11.28 18.12 -16.46
N GLU A 101 -10.23 18.00 -15.64
CA GLU A 101 -8.93 17.51 -16.10
C GLU A 101 -8.99 16.01 -16.44
N LYS A 102 -9.72 15.20 -15.65
CA LYS A 102 -10.00 13.79 -16.00
C LYS A 102 -10.73 13.70 -17.34
N TYR A 103 -11.77 14.50 -17.53
CA TYR A 103 -12.55 14.53 -18.78
C TYR A 103 -11.67 14.89 -19.98
N LYS A 104 -10.87 15.97 -19.88
CA LYS A 104 -9.92 16.38 -20.93
C LYS A 104 -8.92 15.28 -21.28
N ILE A 105 -8.40 14.56 -20.28
CA ILE A 105 -7.48 13.44 -20.52
C ILE A 105 -8.21 12.32 -21.27
N ILE A 106 -9.41 11.92 -20.83
CA ILE A 106 -10.19 10.89 -21.52
C ILE A 106 -10.47 11.31 -22.97
N THR A 107 -11.00 12.50 -23.22
CA THR A 107 -11.32 12.96 -24.60
C THR A 107 -10.09 13.04 -25.50
N ASN A 108 -8.90 13.32 -24.95
CA ASN A 108 -7.68 13.37 -25.75
C ASN A 108 -7.21 11.98 -26.21
N PHE A 109 -7.36 10.96 -25.34
CA PHE A 109 -6.88 9.61 -25.60
C PHE A 109 -7.89 8.70 -26.30
N PHE A 110 -9.17 9.07 -26.30
CA PHE A 110 -10.21 8.35 -27.05
C PHE A 110 -10.48 9.03 -28.40
N ASP A 111 -10.87 8.24 -29.41
CA ASP A 111 -11.36 8.73 -30.69
C ASP A 111 -12.89 8.96 -30.67
N GLU A 112 -13.44 9.43 -31.79
CA GLU A 112 -14.87 9.68 -31.96
C GLU A 112 -15.74 8.41 -31.87
N ASN A 113 -15.14 7.23 -32.07
CA ASN A 113 -15.80 5.93 -31.99
C ASN A 113 -15.69 5.30 -30.58
N GLY A 114 -15.07 6.00 -29.63
CA GLY A 114 -14.84 5.49 -28.27
C GLY A 114 -13.72 4.45 -28.16
N LYS A 115 -12.83 4.35 -29.16
CA LYS A 115 -11.61 3.54 -29.08
C LYS A 115 -10.47 4.33 -28.47
N LEU A 116 -9.67 3.66 -27.64
CA LEU A 116 -8.46 4.22 -27.08
C LEU A 116 -7.39 4.28 -28.19
N LYS A 117 -6.85 5.46 -28.47
CA LYS A 117 -5.83 5.66 -29.54
C LYS A 117 -4.52 4.98 -29.20
N ASN A 118 -4.09 5.10 -27.93
CA ASN A 118 -2.85 4.51 -27.42
C ASN A 118 -2.88 4.43 -25.89
N ILE A 119 -2.18 3.45 -25.33
CA ILE A 119 -2.02 3.30 -23.88
C ILE A 119 -1.05 4.39 -23.36
N PRO A 120 -1.44 5.23 -22.38
CA PRO A 120 -0.57 6.30 -21.89
C PRO A 120 0.69 5.77 -21.19
N ALA A 121 1.85 6.33 -21.51
CA ALA A 121 3.10 6.02 -20.80
C ALA A 121 3.19 6.69 -19.41
N GLN A 122 2.59 7.89 -19.28
CA GLN A 122 2.60 8.63 -18.01
C GLN A 122 1.64 8.01 -17.00
N ARG A 123 2.15 7.68 -15.80
CA ARG A 123 1.39 7.00 -14.74
C ARG A 123 0.05 7.68 -14.41
N LYS A 124 0.02 9.00 -14.22
CA LYS A 124 -1.21 9.79 -13.96
C LYS A 124 -2.30 9.50 -15.01
N LYS A 125 -1.95 9.68 -16.28
CA LYS A 125 -2.89 9.52 -17.40
C LYS A 125 -3.32 8.07 -17.53
N LYS A 126 -2.39 7.13 -17.35
CA LYS A 126 -2.68 5.69 -17.40
C LYS A 126 -3.74 5.30 -16.38
N LEU A 127 -3.61 5.73 -15.12
CA LEU A 127 -4.58 5.43 -14.06
C LEU A 127 -5.98 5.94 -14.38
N ILE A 128 -6.09 7.18 -14.89
CA ILE A 128 -7.38 7.77 -15.30
C ILE A 128 -8.02 6.98 -16.45
N ILE A 129 -7.22 6.54 -17.43
CA ILE A 129 -7.71 5.74 -18.54
C ILE A 129 -8.14 4.35 -18.06
N LEU A 130 -7.36 3.68 -17.19
CA LEU A 130 -7.75 2.38 -16.63
C LEU A 130 -9.03 2.49 -15.78
N GLU A 131 -9.18 3.55 -14.98
CA GLU A 131 -10.41 3.87 -14.23
C GLU A 131 -11.62 3.98 -15.17
N HIS A 132 -11.43 4.58 -16.34
CA HIS A 132 -12.48 4.68 -17.35
C HIS A 132 -12.81 3.31 -17.96
N LEU A 133 -11.79 2.52 -18.30
CA LEU A 133 -11.96 1.22 -18.98
C LEU A 133 -12.64 0.16 -18.10
N VAL A 134 -12.50 0.21 -16.78
CA VAL A 134 -13.20 -0.74 -15.89
C VAL A 134 -14.68 -0.42 -15.69
N LYS A 135 -15.18 0.72 -16.20
CA LYS A 135 -16.60 1.05 -16.12
C LYS A 135 -17.42 0.00 -16.86
N GLY A 136 -18.50 -0.45 -16.22
CA GLY A 136 -19.36 -1.54 -16.73
C GLY A 136 -19.09 -2.90 -16.07
N LEU A 137 -17.92 -3.08 -15.45
CA LEU A 137 -17.65 -4.25 -14.61
C LEU A 137 -18.25 -4.06 -13.21
N LYS A 138 -18.69 -5.18 -12.60
CA LYS A 138 -19.35 -5.21 -11.29
C LYS A 138 -18.37 -5.70 -10.23
N ILE A 139 -18.33 -5.00 -9.10
CA ILE A 139 -17.59 -5.41 -7.91
C ILE A 139 -18.25 -6.68 -7.33
N GLY A 140 -17.42 -7.62 -6.86
CA GLY A 140 -17.87 -8.91 -6.31
C GLY A 140 -18.35 -9.92 -7.37
N HIS A 141 -18.15 -9.61 -8.65
CA HIS A 141 -18.35 -10.56 -9.75
C HIS A 141 -17.00 -11.08 -10.24
N THR A 142 -16.92 -12.39 -10.43
CA THR A 142 -15.76 -13.08 -10.96
C THR A 142 -15.92 -13.26 -12.47
N TYR A 143 -14.99 -12.71 -13.22
CA TYR A 143 -14.93 -12.78 -14.68
C TYR A 143 -13.86 -13.76 -15.14
N GLN A 144 -14.16 -14.55 -16.16
CA GLN A 144 -13.15 -15.34 -16.85
C GLN A 144 -12.25 -14.43 -17.69
N GLU A 145 -11.03 -14.90 -17.95
CA GLU A 145 -10.07 -14.16 -18.77
C GLU A 145 -10.64 -13.74 -20.14
N LYS A 146 -11.47 -14.60 -20.75
CA LYS A 146 -12.14 -14.33 -22.02
C LYS A 146 -13.09 -13.13 -21.92
N GLU A 147 -13.88 -13.05 -20.86
CA GLU A 147 -14.84 -11.96 -20.65
C GLU A 147 -14.12 -10.61 -20.47
N ILE A 148 -13.00 -10.62 -19.75
CA ILE A 148 -12.17 -9.41 -19.60
C ILE A 148 -11.52 -9.01 -20.93
N ASN A 149 -11.09 -9.96 -21.74
CA ASN A 149 -10.57 -9.66 -23.07
C ASN A 149 -11.64 -9.02 -23.96
N GLU A 150 -12.84 -9.62 -24.00
CA GLU A 150 -13.97 -9.11 -24.77
C GLU A 150 -14.36 -7.69 -24.32
N HIS A 151 -14.41 -7.46 -23.01
CA HIS A 151 -14.65 -6.13 -22.44
C HIS A 151 -13.59 -5.12 -22.89
N ILE A 152 -12.30 -5.46 -22.78
CA ILE A 152 -11.22 -4.54 -23.19
C ILE A 152 -11.20 -4.30 -24.70
N GLN A 153 -11.51 -5.31 -25.51
CA GLN A 153 -11.53 -5.23 -26.98
C GLN A 153 -12.58 -4.22 -27.50
N GLN A 154 -13.60 -3.90 -26.69
CA GLN A 154 -14.52 -2.80 -26.98
C GLN A 154 -13.79 -1.45 -27.08
N PHE A 155 -12.65 -1.30 -26.42
CA PHE A 155 -11.88 -0.05 -26.36
C PHE A 155 -10.52 -0.13 -27.07
N HIS A 156 -9.80 -1.25 -27.02
CA HIS A 156 -8.45 -1.36 -27.57
C HIS A 156 -8.08 -2.81 -27.95
N GLU A 157 -7.34 -2.99 -29.04
CA GLU A 157 -6.92 -4.32 -29.54
C GLU A 157 -5.85 -5.00 -28.68
N ASP A 158 -4.94 -4.25 -28.07
CA ASP A 158 -3.98 -4.76 -27.07
C ASP A 158 -4.64 -4.97 -25.69
N TYR A 159 -5.57 -5.94 -25.64
CA TYR A 159 -6.24 -6.34 -24.41
C TYR A 159 -5.27 -6.97 -23.41
N ALA A 160 -4.19 -7.61 -23.88
CA ALA A 160 -3.22 -8.28 -23.04
C ALA A 160 -2.44 -7.29 -22.15
N THR A 161 -2.02 -6.15 -22.72
CA THR A 161 -1.32 -5.10 -21.95
C THR A 161 -2.27 -4.44 -20.95
N ILE A 162 -3.47 -4.06 -21.36
CA ILE A 162 -4.45 -3.41 -20.45
C ILE A 162 -4.82 -4.34 -19.29
N ARG A 163 -5.05 -5.62 -19.56
CA ARG A 163 -5.35 -6.62 -18.53
C ARG A 163 -4.21 -6.79 -17.54
N ARG A 164 -2.95 -6.76 -18.02
CA ARG A 164 -1.76 -6.73 -17.15
C ARG A 164 -1.74 -5.47 -16.28
N GLU A 165 -2.06 -4.32 -16.86
CA GLU A 165 -2.10 -3.04 -16.16
C GLU A 165 -3.23 -2.97 -15.11
N PHE A 166 -4.40 -3.60 -15.35
CA PHE A 166 -5.46 -3.73 -14.34
C PHE A 166 -4.97 -4.45 -13.08
N ILE A 167 -4.15 -5.49 -13.23
CA ILE A 167 -3.56 -6.21 -12.09
C ILE A 167 -2.47 -5.36 -11.44
N MET A 168 -1.56 -4.80 -12.24
CA MET A 168 -0.41 -4.03 -11.73
C MET A 168 -0.85 -2.75 -10.99
N CYS A 169 -1.96 -2.14 -11.42
CA CYS A 169 -2.51 -0.95 -10.79
C CYS A 169 -3.61 -1.25 -9.74
N HIS A 170 -3.79 -2.52 -9.36
CA HIS A 170 -4.76 -2.98 -8.36
C HIS A 170 -6.24 -2.65 -8.66
N PHE A 171 -6.59 -2.43 -9.93
CA PHE A 171 -8.00 -2.39 -10.32
C PHE A 171 -8.66 -3.76 -10.20
N MET A 172 -7.92 -4.82 -10.52
CA MET A 172 -8.40 -6.20 -10.44
C MET A 172 -7.41 -7.12 -9.75
N ASN A 173 -7.92 -8.14 -9.07
CA ASN A 173 -7.13 -9.31 -8.68
C ASN A 173 -7.33 -10.43 -9.70
N ARG A 174 -6.30 -11.28 -9.84
CA ARG A 174 -6.37 -12.48 -10.69
C ARG A 174 -5.95 -13.72 -9.91
N GLN A 175 -6.78 -14.75 -9.88
CA GLN A 175 -6.48 -16.07 -9.31
C GLN A 175 -7.01 -17.16 -10.23
N ASN A 176 -6.19 -18.18 -10.52
CA ASN A 176 -6.57 -19.33 -11.37
C ASN A 176 -7.17 -18.99 -12.75
N GLY A 177 -6.79 -17.86 -13.34
CA GLY A 177 -7.33 -17.41 -14.63
C GLY A 177 -8.62 -16.58 -14.52
N GLU A 178 -9.14 -16.42 -13.31
CA GLU A 178 -10.32 -15.63 -13.00
C GLU A 178 -9.92 -14.24 -12.50
N TYR A 179 -10.73 -13.24 -12.81
CA TYR A 179 -10.51 -11.84 -12.52
C TYR A 179 -11.65 -11.30 -11.67
N GLU A 180 -11.33 -10.54 -10.62
CA GLU A 180 -12.32 -9.87 -9.79
C GLU A 180 -11.96 -8.39 -9.68
N LEU A 181 -12.95 -7.52 -9.86
CA LEU A 181 -12.77 -6.09 -9.68
C LEU A 181 -12.60 -5.78 -8.19
N ASN A 182 -11.49 -5.13 -7.85
CA ASN A 182 -11.24 -4.72 -6.47
C ASN A 182 -12.17 -3.55 -6.07
N PRO A 183 -12.51 -3.41 -4.78
CA PRO A 183 -13.12 -2.20 -4.26
C PRO A 183 -12.35 -0.96 -4.71
N LYS A 184 -13.06 0.15 -5.01
CA LYS A 184 -12.47 1.38 -5.55
C LYS A 184 -11.37 1.93 -4.68
N GLU A 185 -11.50 1.72 -3.37
CA GLU A 185 -10.53 2.07 -2.38
C GLU A 185 -9.20 1.40 -2.72
N MET A 186 -9.13 0.15 -3.16
CA MET A 186 -7.85 -0.52 -3.43
C MET A 186 -7.12 -0.07 -4.70
N TRP A 187 -7.71 0.81 -5.52
CA TRP A 187 -7.14 1.22 -6.80
C TRP A 187 -5.95 2.17 -6.58
N LEU A 188 -4.87 2.02 -7.35
CA LEU A 188 -3.68 2.88 -7.26
C LEU A 188 -3.85 4.23 -7.97
N ILE A 189 -5.03 4.84 -7.91
CA ILE A 189 -5.33 6.16 -8.47
C ILE A 189 -4.60 7.26 -7.66
#